data_AF-A0AAF0V831-F1
#
_entry.id   AF-A0AAF0V831-F1
#
_cell.length_a   1.000
_cell.length_b   1.000
_cell.length_c   1.000
_cell.angle_alpha   90.00
_cell.angle_beta   90.00
_cell.angle_gamma   90.00
#
_symmetry.space_group_name_H-M   'P 1'
#
loop_
_entity.id
_entity.type
_entity.pdbx_description
1 polymer ?
#
loop_
_entity_poly.entity_id
_entity_poly.type
_entity_poly.pdbx_seq_one_letter_code
_entity_poly.pdbx_strand_id
1 'polypeptide(L)'
;MALRFPRFSQGLAQDPTTRRIWFGIATTHDFKSHDNINEKCLYENIFASHFGQLAIIFLWTFGNLFHVAWQRNFKSWVQDPLLVRPIAHAIWDPHFGQPVGESLTRGDALNLENITYSGVY
;
A
#
# COMPACT_ATOMS: atom_id res chain seq x y z
N MET A 1 6.68 26.02 25.10
CA MET A 1 7.23 24.68 24.84
C MET A 1 6.80 24.27 23.44
N ALA A 2 7.72 24.18 22.48
CA ALA A 2 7.37 23.81 21.10
C ALA A 2 7.01 22.31 21.02
N LEU A 3 5.98 21.96 20.25
CA LEU A 3 5.53 20.58 20.09
C LEU A 3 6.52 19.80 19.21
N ARG A 4 6.62 18.47 19.41
CA ARG A 4 7.62 17.61 18.72
C ARG A 4 7.39 17.48 17.20
N PHE A 5 6.19 17.73 16.71
CA PHE A 5 5.82 17.60 15.29
C PHE A 5 5.27 18.93 14.73
N PRO A 6 5.66 19.33 13.51
CA PRO A 6 6.70 18.70 12.66
C PRO A 6 8.13 19.07 13.10
N ARG A 7 9.05 18.11 13.08
CA ARG A 7 10.47 18.36 13.42
C ARG A 7 11.16 19.29 12.42
N PHE A 8 10.73 19.26 11.16
CA PHE A 8 11.37 19.94 10.05
C PHE A 8 10.93 21.41 9.86
N SER A 9 9.96 21.89 10.66
CA SER A 9 9.53 23.30 10.62
C SER A 9 9.15 23.78 12.02
N GLN A 10 10.01 24.58 12.64
CA GLN A 10 9.79 25.17 13.96
C GLN A 10 8.63 26.16 13.94
N GLY A 11 8.51 26.96 12.87
CA GLY A 11 7.40 27.89 12.71
C GLY A 11 6.05 27.17 12.73
N LEU A 12 5.95 26.02 12.06
CA LEU A 12 4.74 25.21 12.12
C LEU A 12 4.59 24.47 13.45
N ALA A 13 5.67 23.97 14.05
CA ALA A 13 5.64 23.28 15.35
C ALA A 13 5.14 24.15 16.50
N GLN A 14 5.25 25.48 16.38
CA GLN A 14 4.73 26.45 17.33
C GLN A 14 3.25 26.78 17.14
N ASP A 15 2.63 26.39 16.01
CA ASP A 15 1.22 26.64 15.77
C ASP A 15 0.35 25.82 16.75
N PRO A 16 -0.45 26.48 17.60
CA PRO A 16 -1.22 25.81 18.65
C PRO A 16 -2.49 25.14 18.12
N THR A 17 -2.84 25.35 16.84
CA THR A 17 -4.09 24.86 16.25
C THR A 17 -3.91 23.50 15.55
N THR A 18 -5.02 22.92 15.09
CA THR A 18 -4.99 21.71 14.24
C THR A 18 -4.36 21.96 12.88
N ARG A 19 -4.22 23.22 12.43
CA ARG A 19 -3.53 23.60 11.19
C ARG A 19 -2.12 23.02 11.14
N ARG A 20 -1.43 22.99 12.28
CA ARG A 20 -0.10 22.38 12.43
C ARG A 20 -0.03 20.95 11.91
N ILE A 21 -1.03 20.13 12.24
CA ILE A 21 -1.06 18.71 11.88
C ILE A 21 -1.24 18.58 10.36
N TRP A 22 -2.22 19.29 9.81
CA TRP A 22 -2.54 19.25 8.39
C TRP A 22 -1.40 19.73 7.52
N PHE A 23 -0.85 20.92 7.81
CA PHE A 23 0.27 21.45 7.05
C PHE A 23 1.53 20.63 7.26
N GLY A 24 1.75 20.05 8.44
CA GLY A 24 2.88 19.17 8.68
C GLY A 24 2.84 17.95 7.77
N ILE A 25 1.68 17.30 7.62
CA ILE A 25 1.54 16.17 6.68
C ILE A 25 1.70 16.65 5.23
N ALA A 26 1.06 17.77 4.86
CA ALA A 26 1.05 18.29 3.50
C ALA A 26 2.44 18.71 2.99
N THR A 27 3.34 19.20 3.86
CA THR A 27 4.67 19.69 3.47
C THR A 27 5.82 18.75 3.84
N THR A 28 5.54 17.54 4.34
CA THR A 28 6.58 16.57 4.75
C THR A 28 7.55 16.21 3.61
N HIS A 29 7.08 16.17 2.36
CA HIS A 29 7.95 15.86 1.20
C HIS A 29 8.42 17.10 0.43
N ASP A 30 8.04 18.31 0.85
CA ASP A 30 8.59 19.56 0.29
C ASP A 30 9.90 19.91 0.99
N PHE A 31 10.94 19.11 0.75
CA PHE A 31 12.22 19.21 1.47
C PHE A 31 12.89 20.58 1.34
N LYS A 32 12.65 21.33 0.25
CA LYS A 32 13.24 22.66 0.03
C LYS A 32 12.72 23.70 1.04
N SER A 33 11.51 23.53 1.57
CA SER A 33 10.93 24.45 2.55
C SER A 33 11.26 24.09 4.01
N HIS A 34 12.03 23.01 4.23
CA HIS A 34 12.41 22.57 5.57
C HIS A 34 13.48 23.49 6.16
N ASP A 35 13.41 23.69 7.48
CA ASP A 35 14.34 24.54 8.20
C ASP A 35 15.78 24.02 8.07
N ASN A 36 16.73 24.92 7.78
CA ASN A 36 18.18 24.64 7.68
C ASN A 36 18.57 23.60 6.61
N ILE A 37 17.73 23.37 5.59
CA ILE A 37 18.09 22.48 4.48
C ILE A 37 19.17 23.14 3.59
N ASN A 38 20.18 22.38 3.19
CA ASN A 38 21.14 22.78 2.16
C ASN A 38 21.05 21.86 0.95
N GLU A 39 21.67 22.25 -0.16
CA GLU A 39 21.56 21.52 -1.43
C GLU A 39 22.05 20.07 -1.33
N LYS A 40 23.16 19.83 -0.62
CA LYS A 40 23.69 18.47 -0.41
C LYS A 40 22.69 17.58 0.33
N CYS A 41 22.17 18.04 1.48
CA CYS A 41 21.22 17.28 2.29
C CYS A 41 19.89 17.06 1.54
N LEU A 42 19.44 18.06 0.76
CA LEU A 42 18.28 17.93 -0.11
C LEU A 42 18.43 16.75 -1.08
N TYR A 43 19.55 16.67 -1.81
CA TYR A 43 19.78 15.59 -2.77
C TYR A 43 19.98 14.23 -2.09
N GLU A 44 20.66 14.17 -0.94
CA GLU A 44 20.81 12.93 -0.16
C GLU A 44 19.45 12.40 0.31
N ASN A 45 18.56 13.27 0.81
CA ASN A 45 17.21 12.89 1.23
C ASN A 45 16.39 12.38 0.05
N ILE A 46 16.40 13.09 -1.10
CA ILE A 46 15.70 12.66 -2.32
C ILE A 46 16.23 11.30 -2.79
N PHE A 47 17.55 11.12 -2.81
CA PHE A 47 18.17 9.86 -3.22
C PHE A 47 17.74 8.71 -2.32
N ALA A 48 17.80 8.88 -0.99
CA ALA A 48 17.33 7.87 -0.06
C ALA A 48 15.82 7.59 -0.19
N SER A 49 14.99 8.62 -0.43
CA SER A 49 13.56 8.46 -0.69
C SER A 49 13.30 7.63 -1.95
N HIS A 50 14.09 7.76 -3.01
CA HIS A 50 13.96 6.90 -4.21
C HIS A 50 14.21 5.42 -3.87
N PHE A 51 15.21 5.09 -3.05
CA PHE A 51 15.42 3.71 -2.60
C PHE A 51 14.24 3.18 -1.78
N GLY A 52 13.69 4.00 -0.89
CA GLY A 52 12.47 3.67 -0.17
C GLY A 52 11.29 3.38 -1.12
N GLN A 53 11.10 4.22 -2.14
CA GLN A 53 10.03 4.04 -3.13
C GLN A 53 10.23 2.77 -3.96
N LEU A 54 11.45 2.48 -4.42
CA LEU A 54 11.77 1.26 -5.15
C LEU A 54 11.52 0.01 -4.29
N ALA A 55 11.91 0.04 -3.01
CA ALA A 55 11.64 -1.06 -2.09
C ALA A 55 10.14 -1.32 -1.90
N ILE A 56 9.31 -0.27 -1.79
CA ILE A 56 7.85 -0.40 -1.70
C ILE A 56 7.28 -1.03 -2.98
N ILE A 57 7.75 -0.61 -4.17
CA ILE A 57 7.30 -1.19 -5.45
C ILE A 57 7.68 -2.67 -5.54
N PHE A 58 8.90 -3.05 -5.16
CA PHE A 58 9.33 -4.45 -5.17
C PHE A 58 8.54 -5.28 -4.16
N LEU A 59 8.29 -4.76 -2.96
CA LEU A 59 7.49 -5.46 -1.96
C LEU A 59 6.03 -5.63 -2.41
N TRP A 60 5.43 -4.61 -3.01
CA TRP A 60 4.09 -4.69 -3.58
C TRP A 60 4.01 -5.71 -4.72
N THR A 61 4.97 -5.70 -5.64
CA THR A 61 5.04 -6.67 -6.75
C THR A 61 5.22 -8.08 -6.22
N PHE A 62 6.10 -8.27 -5.24
CA PHE A 62 6.29 -9.54 -4.54
C PHE A 62 5.00 -10.01 -3.85
N GLY A 63 4.28 -9.12 -3.17
CA GLY A 63 3.00 -9.45 -2.53
C GLY A 63 1.97 -9.97 -3.53
N ASN A 64 1.86 -9.37 -4.72
CA ASN A 64 1.00 -9.86 -5.79
C ASN A 64 1.39 -11.29 -6.21
N LEU A 65 2.67 -11.52 -6.51
CA LEU A 65 3.18 -12.85 -6.90
C LEU A 65 2.99 -13.90 -5.80
N PHE A 66 3.26 -13.51 -4.55
CA PHE A 66 3.14 -14.38 -3.39
C PHE A 66 1.69 -14.83 -3.17
N HIS A 67 0.75 -13.89 -3.19
CA HIS A 67 -0.66 -14.23 -3.05
C HIS A 67 -1.16 -15.09 -4.21
N VAL A 68 -0.69 -14.87 -5.45
CA VAL A 68 -1.03 -15.70 -6.62
C VAL A 68 -0.48 -17.12 -6.50
N ALA A 69 0.80 -17.25 -6.14
CA ALA A 69 1.46 -18.54 -6.04
C ALA A 69 0.94 -19.39 -4.88
N TRP A 70 0.60 -18.77 -3.75
CA TRP A 70 0.26 -19.49 -2.52
C TRP A 70 -1.18 -20.01 -2.53
N GLN A 71 -2.16 -19.14 -2.84
CA GLN A 71 -3.56 -19.40 -2.50
C GLN A 71 -4.47 -19.45 -3.73
N ARG A 72 -3.94 -19.57 -4.96
CA ARG A 72 -4.75 -19.41 -6.17
C ARG A 72 -4.70 -20.54 -7.18
N ASN A 73 -5.62 -20.41 -8.12
CA ASN A 73 -5.84 -21.25 -9.28
C ASN A 73 -4.94 -20.92 -10.49
N PHE A 74 -3.76 -20.30 -10.34
CA PHE A 74 -2.92 -19.94 -11.50
C PHE A 74 -2.66 -21.14 -12.43
N LYS A 75 -2.36 -22.31 -11.85
CA LYS A 75 -2.17 -23.56 -12.61
C LYS A 75 -3.42 -23.96 -13.41
N SER A 76 -4.60 -23.86 -12.81
CA SER A 76 -5.87 -24.18 -13.48
C SER A 76 -6.24 -23.12 -14.52
N TRP A 77 -5.95 -21.84 -14.26
CA TRP A 77 -6.19 -20.75 -15.19
C TRP A 77 -5.36 -20.89 -16.46
N VAL A 78 -4.08 -21.27 -16.36
CA VAL A 78 -3.23 -21.52 -17.54
C VAL A 78 -3.79 -22.64 -18.43
N GLN A 79 -4.52 -23.61 -17.86
CA GLN A 79 -5.12 -24.70 -18.63
C GLN A 79 -6.40 -24.30 -19.39
N ASP A 80 -7.17 -23.35 -18.88
CA ASP A 80 -8.39 -22.83 -19.52
C ASP A 80 -8.63 -21.35 -19.17
N PRO A 81 -7.88 -20.42 -19.79
CA PRO A 81 -7.90 -19.00 -19.41
C PRO A 81 -9.18 -18.26 -19.86
N LEU A 82 -10.00 -18.88 -20.71
CA LEU A 82 -11.26 -18.29 -21.21
C LEU A 82 -12.42 -18.53 -20.25
N LEU A 83 -12.47 -19.69 -19.59
CA LEU A 83 -13.56 -20.05 -18.68
C LEU A 83 -13.17 -19.92 -17.21
N VAL A 84 -11.90 -20.18 -16.86
CA VAL A 84 -11.42 -20.04 -15.47
C VAL A 84 -11.18 -18.57 -15.17
N ARG A 85 -11.81 -18.06 -14.11
CA ARG A 85 -11.58 -16.69 -13.65
C ARG A 85 -10.35 -16.62 -12.74
N PRO A 86 -9.46 -15.63 -12.92
CA PRO A 86 -8.25 -15.53 -12.10
C PRO A 86 -8.61 -15.00 -10.69
N ILE A 87 -7.97 -15.55 -9.66
CA ILE A 87 -8.23 -15.20 -8.26
C ILE A 87 -7.12 -14.25 -7.74
N ALA A 88 -7.48 -13.19 -7.02
CA ALA A 88 -6.51 -12.27 -6.41
C ALA A 88 -5.96 -12.76 -5.07
N HIS A 89 -6.88 -13.15 -4.19
CA HIS A 89 -7.01 -12.83 -2.76
C HIS A 89 -7.91 -13.83 -2.01
N ALA A 90 -7.46 -14.51 -0.95
CA ALA A 90 -8.38 -15.14 -0.01
C ALA A 90 -8.93 -14.03 0.87
N ILE A 91 -10.21 -14.10 1.22
CA ILE A 91 -10.87 -13.14 2.07
C ILE A 91 -10.95 -13.74 3.47
N TRP A 92 -10.48 -12.99 4.45
CA TRP A 92 -10.58 -13.35 5.86
C TRP A 92 -11.19 -12.17 6.61
N ASP A 93 -12.52 -12.15 6.70
CA ASP A 93 -13.28 -11.14 7.43
C ASP A 93 -14.23 -11.82 8.43
N PRO A 94 -14.01 -11.69 9.75
CA PRO A 94 -14.82 -12.34 10.77
C PRO A 94 -16.24 -11.76 10.89
N HIS A 95 -16.53 -10.62 10.24
CA HIS A 95 -17.86 -10.03 10.24
C HIS A 95 -18.79 -10.64 9.19
N PHE A 96 -18.27 -11.44 8.26
CA PHE A 96 -19.09 -12.06 7.23
C PHE A 96 -19.96 -13.17 7.80
N GLY A 97 -21.27 -13.00 7.63
CA GLY A 97 -22.24 -14.06 7.85
C GLY A 97 -22.21 -15.09 6.72
N GLN A 98 -22.84 -16.23 6.99
CA GLN A 98 -22.91 -17.37 6.06
C GLN A 98 -23.36 -17.01 4.62
N PRO A 99 -24.34 -16.12 4.37
CA PRO A 99 -24.76 -15.78 3.00
C PRO A 99 -23.65 -15.11 2.17
N VAL A 100 -22.82 -14.28 2.81
CA VAL A 100 -21.65 -13.67 2.16
C VAL A 100 -20.59 -14.73 1.91
N GLY A 101 -20.43 -15.64 2.88
CA GLY A 101 -19.67 -16.87 2.77
C GLY A 101 -19.93 -17.62 1.46
N GLU A 102 -21.20 -17.95 1.24
CA GLU A 102 -21.62 -18.75 0.08
C GLU A 102 -21.50 -17.98 -1.25
N SER A 103 -21.71 -16.66 -1.25
CA SER A 103 -21.62 -15.86 -2.49
C SER A 103 -20.19 -15.59 -2.99
N LEU A 104 -19.22 -15.57 -2.07
CA LEU A 104 -17.80 -15.30 -2.35
C LEU A 104 -16.97 -16.58 -2.44
N THR A 105 -17.54 -17.73 -2.09
CA THR A 105 -16.94 -19.04 -2.36
C THR A 105 -17.41 -19.50 -3.75
N ARG A 106 -16.49 -19.67 -4.71
CA ARG A 106 -16.86 -20.00 -6.10
C ARG A 106 -16.06 -21.20 -6.62
N GLY A 107 -16.75 -22.14 -7.27
CA GLY A 107 -16.15 -23.38 -7.78
C GLY A 107 -15.75 -24.33 -6.66
N ASP A 108 -14.66 -25.09 -6.85
CA ASP A 108 -14.10 -26.01 -5.84
C ASP A 108 -13.27 -25.30 -4.75
N ALA A 109 -13.33 -23.97 -4.67
CA ALA A 109 -12.60 -23.21 -3.67
C ALA A 109 -13.16 -23.52 -2.27
N LEU A 110 -12.27 -23.92 -1.36
CA LEU A 110 -12.62 -24.18 0.05
C LEU A 110 -12.76 -22.88 0.87
N ASN A 111 -12.41 -21.73 0.29
CA ASN A 111 -12.33 -20.45 0.98
C ASN A 111 -13.00 -19.32 0.18
N LEU A 112 -13.30 -18.23 0.87
CA LEU A 112 -13.78 -16.99 0.29
C LEU A 112 -12.69 -16.35 -0.56
N GLU A 113 -13.02 -15.98 -1.79
CA GLU A 113 -12.01 -15.57 -2.76
C GLU A 113 -12.49 -14.39 -3.62
N ASN A 114 -11.55 -13.52 -4.02
CA ASN A 114 -11.85 -12.39 -4.89
C ASN A 114 -11.28 -12.61 -6.31
N ILE A 115 -12.00 -12.18 -7.34
CA ILE A 115 -11.55 -12.23 -8.74
C ILE A 115 -10.59 -11.06 -9.01
N THR A 116 -9.45 -11.33 -9.64
CA THR A 116 -8.54 -10.26 -10.06
C THR A 116 -8.93 -9.69 -11.42
N TYR A 117 -8.77 -8.37 -11.57
CA TYR A 117 -8.90 -7.64 -12.82
C TYR A 117 -7.61 -6.86 -13.16
N SER A 118 -6.51 -7.14 -12.46
CA SER A 118 -5.24 -6.44 -12.67
C SER A 118 -4.46 -6.91 -13.92
N GLY A 119 -4.82 -8.05 -14.50
CA GLY A 119 -4.10 -8.64 -15.64
C GLY A 119 -2.75 -9.27 -15.28
N VAL A 120 -2.51 -9.60 -14.00
CA VAL A 120 -1.25 -10.20 -13.53
C VAL A 120 -1.14 -11.70 -13.83
N TYR A 121 -2.26 -12.36 -14.14
CA TYR A 121 -2.30 -13.76 -14.57
C TYR A 121 -1.83 -13.92 -16.02
#